data_AF-A0A9K3EAY9-F1
#
_entry.id   AF-A0A9K3EAY9-F1
#
_cell.length_a   1.000
_cell.length_b   1.000
_cell.length_c   1.000
_cell.angle_alpha   90.00
_cell.angle_beta   90.00
_cell.angle_gamma   90.00
#
_symmetry.space_group_name_H-M   'P 1'
#
loop_
_entity.id
_entity.type
_entity.pdbx_description
1 polymer ?
#
loop_
_entity_poly.entity_id
_entity_poly.type
_entity_poly.pdbx_seq_one_letter_code
_entity_poly.pdbx_strand_id
1 'polypeptide(L)'
;METNSHPQTNGLGSSGGQTSVVSEQRRCAFCHSSKQTEGSGPFVAYAQGKEVTGNVDNFSNVIHVHLTCVSWTPKIYFKNGFIKNLESEIIRANDLKCSSCGKKGAGLGCYTVSCKKTYHVPCAYDIPGCRWDVSNHFCTVWVSAVNIIYTLPNLTNFYQLMNF
;
A
#
# COMPACT_ATOMS: atom_id res chain seq x y z
N MET A 1 -59.91 -33.00 -5.84
CA MET A 1 -59.62 -34.21 -5.03
C MET A 1 -58.20 -34.58 -5.40
N GLU A 2 -57.25 -33.80 -4.89
CA GLU A 2 -56.51 -33.98 -3.61
C GLU A 2 -55.12 -34.53 -3.98
N THR A 3 -54.15 -33.65 -4.24
CA THR A 3 -53.16 -33.14 -3.26
C THR A 3 -52.61 -34.24 -2.36
N ASN A 4 -51.58 -34.95 -2.84
CA ASN A 4 -50.75 -35.79 -1.99
C ASN A 4 -49.72 -34.92 -1.26
N SER A 5 -50.02 -34.67 -0.01
CA SER A 5 -49.14 -34.22 1.06
C SER A 5 -48.25 -35.38 1.53
N HIS A 6 -47.06 -35.04 2.07
CA HIS A 6 -46.31 -35.65 3.19
C HIS A 6 -44.79 -35.41 3.01
N PRO A 7 -43.96 -35.42 4.08
CA PRO A 7 -44.01 -34.57 5.27
C PRO A 7 -42.66 -33.85 5.51
N GLN A 8 -42.65 -32.85 6.39
CA GLN A 8 -41.42 -32.26 6.94
C GLN A 8 -40.75 -33.21 7.94
N THR A 9 -39.43 -33.37 7.84
CA THR A 9 -38.57 -33.75 8.97
C THR A 9 -37.35 -32.84 9.01
N ASN A 10 -37.21 -32.09 10.11
CA ASN A 10 -35.99 -31.39 10.48
C ASN A 10 -34.93 -32.40 10.94
N GLY A 11 -33.69 -32.20 10.53
CA GLY A 11 -32.52 -32.93 11.02
C GLY A 11 -31.26 -32.08 10.89
N LEU A 12 -30.63 -31.82 12.04
CA LEU A 12 -29.45 -30.99 12.26
C LEU A 12 -28.18 -31.56 11.59
N GLY A 13 -27.21 -30.68 11.34
CA GLY A 13 -25.80 -31.02 11.57
C GLY A 13 -24.80 -30.70 10.45
N SER A 14 -24.09 -29.58 10.64
CA SER A 14 -22.66 -29.32 10.39
C SER A 14 -22.02 -29.79 9.07
N SER A 15 -21.37 -28.94 8.29
CA SER A 15 -20.09 -28.28 8.60
C SER A 15 -19.71 -27.46 7.33
N GLY A 16 -19.18 -26.23 7.36
CA GLY A 16 -18.17 -25.65 8.22
C GLY A 16 -16.92 -25.40 7.36
N GLY A 17 -16.76 -24.17 6.83
CA GLY A 17 -15.61 -23.79 6.02
C GLY A 17 -15.73 -22.43 5.34
N GLN A 18 -16.01 -21.37 6.11
CA GLN A 18 -15.94 -19.99 5.60
C GLN A 18 -14.49 -19.50 5.60
N THR A 19 -13.81 -19.65 4.47
CA THR A 19 -12.49 -19.04 4.20
C THR A 19 -12.61 -18.15 2.96
N SER A 20 -13.16 -16.93 3.08
CA SER A 20 -13.13 -15.97 1.95
C SER A 20 -13.46 -14.50 2.23
N VAL A 21 -13.83 -14.05 3.45
CA VAL A 21 -14.39 -12.68 3.61
C VAL A 21 -13.44 -11.67 4.29
N VAL A 22 -12.34 -12.13 4.89
CA VAL A 22 -11.52 -11.28 5.80
C VAL A 22 -10.34 -10.59 5.08
N SER A 23 -9.95 -11.02 3.88
CA SER A 23 -8.78 -10.48 3.15
C SER A 23 -9.09 -9.29 2.23
N GLU A 24 -10.34 -9.10 1.79
CA GLU A 24 -10.73 -8.06 0.83
C GLU A 24 -11.01 -6.69 1.49
N GLN A 25 -11.24 -6.66 2.80
CA GLN A 25 -11.68 -5.43 3.50
C GLN A 25 -10.53 -4.58 4.08
N ARG A 26 -9.30 -5.09 4.10
CA ARG A 26 -8.16 -4.35 4.67
C ARG A 26 -7.52 -3.48 3.59
N ARG A 27 -7.75 -2.17 3.67
CA ARG A 27 -7.20 -1.17 2.74
C ARG A 27 -5.98 -0.50 3.38
N CYS A 28 -4.96 -0.24 2.58
CA CYS A 28 -3.82 0.54 3.04
C CYS A 28 -4.26 1.95 3.46
N ALA A 29 -3.83 2.40 4.64
CA ALA A 29 -4.18 3.72 5.18
C ALA A 29 -3.68 4.89 4.30
N PHE A 30 -2.68 4.66 3.44
CA PHE A 30 -2.18 5.63 2.46
C PHE A 30 -2.88 5.52 1.11
N CYS A 31 -2.62 4.44 0.35
CA CYS A 31 -3.12 4.35 -1.04
C CYS A 31 -4.57 3.91 -1.14
N HIS A 32 -5.21 3.57 -0.02
CA HIS A 32 -6.58 3.06 0.04
C HIS A 32 -6.82 1.89 -0.90
N SER A 33 -5.80 1.09 -1.22
CA SER A 33 -5.91 -0.12 -2.03
C SER A 33 -5.61 -1.34 -1.16
N SER A 34 -6.29 -2.45 -1.42
CA SER A 34 -5.97 -3.80 -0.92
C SER A 34 -5.07 -4.59 -1.87
N LYS A 35 -4.84 -4.09 -3.09
CA LYS A 35 -4.00 -4.77 -4.10
C LYS A 35 -2.53 -4.63 -3.74
N GLN A 36 -1.85 -5.77 -3.66
CA GLN A 36 -0.40 -5.86 -3.57
C GLN A 36 0.19 -5.93 -4.99
N THR A 37 1.06 -4.99 -5.32
CA THR A 37 1.83 -4.92 -6.57
C THR A 37 3.31 -4.76 -6.25
N GLU A 38 4.18 -4.84 -7.26
CA GLU A 38 5.61 -4.53 -7.08
C GLU A 38 5.82 -3.13 -6.47
N GLY A 39 5.04 -2.13 -6.92
CA GLY A 39 5.11 -0.77 -6.40
C GLY A 39 4.57 -0.58 -4.97
N SER A 40 3.61 -1.40 -4.52
CA SER A 40 3.08 -1.32 -3.14
C SER A 40 3.77 -2.27 -2.16
N GLY A 41 4.35 -3.37 -2.64
CA GLY A 41 4.87 -4.43 -1.79
C GLY A 41 3.79 -5.07 -0.91
N PRO A 42 4.23 -5.85 0.11
CA PRO A 42 3.32 -6.63 0.94
C PRO A 42 2.52 -5.77 1.93
N PHE A 43 1.44 -6.33 2.47
CA PHE A 43 0.72 -5.73 3.60
C PHE A 43 1.43 -6.01 4.93
N VAL A 44 1.51 -4.97 5.76
CA VAL A 44 1.93 -5.05 7.15
C VAL A 44 0.88 -4.38 8.04
N ALA A 45 0.87 -4.73 9.32
CA ALA A 45 -0.08 -4.22 10.29
C ALA A 45 0.67 -3.67 11.49
N TYR A 46 0.29 -2.49 11.96
CA TYR A 46 0.85 -1.88 13.16
C TYR A 46 -0.24 -1.69 14.21
N ALA A 47 0.07 -2.03 15.47
CA ALA A 47 -0.76 -1.73 16.63
C ALA A 47 0.13 -1.17 17.74
N GLN A 48 -0.28 -0.04 18.35
CA GLN A 48 0.48 0.63 19.42
C GLN A 48 1.95 0.88 19.04
N GLY A 49 2.18 1.20 17.77
CA GLY A 49 3.52 1.46 17.23
C GLY A 49 4.39 0.22 17.00
N LYS A 50 3.90 -1.01 17.20
CA LYS A 50 4.64 -2.24 16.85
C LYS A 50 4.03 -2.93 15.66
N GLU A 51 4.86 -3.56 14.84
CA GLU A 51 4.38 -4.49 13.82
C GLU A 51 3.74 -5.72 14.50
N VAL A 52 2.58 -6.13 14.00
CA VAL A 52 1.82 -7.27 14.52
C VAL A 52 1.54 -8.28 13.40
N THR A 53 1.69 -9.56 13.73
CA THR A 53 1.53 -10.68 12.79
C THR A 53 0.52 -11.70 13.32
N GLY A 54 -0.07 -12.51 12.43
CA GLY A 54 -1.03 -13.56 12.82
C GLY A 54 -2.47 -13.04 12.92
N ASN A 55 -3.18 -13.39 13.99
CA ASN A 55 -4.56 -12.95 14.20
C ASN A 55 -4.60 -11.48 14.64
N VAL A 56 -4.52 -10.58 13.67
CA VAL A 56 -4.53 -9.13 13.86
C VAL A 56 -5.83 -8.60 14.50
N ASP A 57 -6.92 -9.36 14.45
CA ASP A 57 -8.23 -8.96 15.00
C ASP A 57 -8.23 -8.94 16.54
N ASN A 58 -7.21 -9.55 17.17
CA ASN A 58 -7.00 -9.48 18.62
C ASN A 58 -6.42 -8.14 19.09
N PHE A 59 -5.99 -7.28 18.16
CA PHE A 59 -5.41 -5.97 18.47
C PHE A 59 -6.43 -4.86 18.22
N SER A 60 -6.47 -3.86 19.10
CA SER A 60 -7.24 -2.65 18.88
C SER A 60 -6.45 -1.64 18.05
N ASN A 61 -7.17 -0.81 17.28
CA ASN A 61 -6.61 0.29 16.48
C ASN A 61 -5.49 -0.15 15.51
N VAL A 62 -5.69 -1.29 14.85
CA VAL A 62 -4.72 -1.80 13.87
C VAL A 62 -4.71 -0.92 12.63
N ILE A 63 -3.50 -0.50 12.25
CA ILE A 63 -3.26 0.27 11.03
C ILE A 63 -2.68 -0.67 9.98
N HIS A 64 -3.44 -0.90 8.92
CA HIS A 64 -2.99 -1.67 7.77
C HIS A 64 -2.35 -0.75 6.73
N VAL A 65 -1.12 -1.06 6.34
CA VAL A 65 -0.41 -0.33 5.30
C VAL A 65 0.37 -1.29 4.43
N HIS A 66 0.58 -0.87 3.19
CA HIS A 66 1.58 -1.48 2.33
C HIS A 66 2.98 -1.11 2.82
N LEU A 67 3.91 -2.07 2.82
CA LEU A 67 5.28 -1.88 3.30
C LEU A 67 5.96 -0.73 2.55
N THR A 68 5.86 -0.66 1.22
CA THR A 68 6.50 0.44 0.48
C THR A 68 5.79 1.77 0.74
N CYS A 69 4.46 1.79 0.92
CA CYS A 69 3.72 3.00 1.25
C CYS A 69 4.23 3.63 2.54
N VAL A 70 4.51 2.81 3.57
CA VAL A 70 5.04 3.31 4.84
C VAL A 70 6.52 3.69 4.75
N SER A 71 7.35 2.88 4.07
CA SER A 71 8.79 3.14 3.92
C SER A 71 9.13 4.41 3.16
N TRP A 72 8.32 4.77 2.15
CA TRP A 72 8.56 5.94 1.31
C TRP A 72 7.78 7.19 1.75
N THR A 73 7.02 7.09 2.84
CA THR A 73 6.38 8.26 3.44
C THR A 73 7.40 8.99 4.32
N PRO A 74 7.61 10.31 4.11
CA PRO A 74 8.64 11.06 4.80
C PRO A 74 8.37 11.08 6.31
N LYS A 75 9.42 11.25 7.11
CA LYS A 75 9.37 11.40 8.59
C LYS A 75 8.88 10.19 9.36
N ILE A 76 8.53 9.08 8.71
CA ILE A 76 8.33 7.80 9.39
C ILE A 76 9.69 7.16 9.63
N TYR A 77 9.91 6.65 10.84
CA TYR A 77 11.13 5.95 11.19
C TYR A 77 10.86 4.95 12.32
N PHE A 78 11.80 4.05 12.54
CA PHE A 78 11.76 3.09 13.64
C PHE A 78 12.72 3.50 14.76
N LYS A 79 12.24 3.42 16.00
CA LYS A 79 13.05 3.62 17.20
C LYS A 79 12.74 2.53 18.20
N ASN A 80 13.74 1.74 18.56
CA ASN A 80 13.64 0.65 19.53
C ASN A 80 12.55 -0.38 19.16
N GLY A 81 12.41 -0.69 17.86
CA GLY A 81 11.37 -1.61 17.36
C GLY A 81 9.96 -1.02 17.28
N PHE A 82 9.79 0.29 17.53
CA PHE A 82 8.51 0.98 17.37
C PHE A 82 8.55 1.92 16.19
N ILE A 83 7.51 1.87 15.35
CA ILE A 83 7.28 2.87 14.31
C ILE A 83 6.86 4.19 14.94
N LYS A 84 7.43 5.29 14.45
CA LYS A 84 7.17 6.66 14.89
C LYS A 84 6.56 7.47 13.75
N ASN A 85 5.72 8.43 14.11
CA ASN A 85 5.02 9.35 13.20
C ASN A 85 4.03 8.72 12.19
N LEU A 86 3.75 7.41 12.29
CA LEU A 86 2.85 6.73 11.36
C LEU A 86 1.48 7.41 11.26
N GLU A 87 0.80 7.61 12.39
CA GLU A 87 -0.53 8.23 12.43
C GLU A 87 -0.52 9.68 11.93
N SER A 88 0.44 10.48 12.38
CA SER A 88 0.57 11.87 11.93
C SER A 88 0.82 11.98 10.43
N GLU A 89 1.59 11.06 9.85
CA GLU A 89 1.87 11.05 8.42
C GLU A 89 0.69 10.50 7.61
N ILE A 90 -0.12 9.60 8.16
CA ILE A 90 -1.40 9.20 7.57
C ILE A 90 -2.36 10.40 7.53
N ILE A 91 -2.48 11.15 8.63
CA ILE A 91 -3.31 12.36 8.68
C ILE A 91 -2.84 13.37 7.62
N ARG A 92 -1.53 13.66 7.57
CA ARG A 92 -0.95 14.54 6.54
C ARG A 92 -1.26 14.04 5.12
N ALA A 93 -1.07 12.75 4.86
CA ALA A 93 -1.32 12.16 3.55
C ALA A 93 -2.80 12.26 3.15
N ASN A 94 -3.73 12.15 4.10
CA ASN A 94 -5.18 12.27 3.86
C ASN A 94 -5.62 13.70 3.48
N ASP A 95 -4.78 14.71 3.71
CA ASP A 95 -5.02 16.07 3.23
C ASP A 95 -4.44 16.34 1.83
N LEU A 96 -3.58 15.44 1.35
CA LEU A 96 -2.87 15.59 0.08
C LEU A 96 -3.48 14.72 -1.02
N LYS A 97 -3.69 15.31 -2.19
CA LYS A 97 -4.19 14.62 -3.39
C LYS A 97 -3.04 14.11 -4.24
N CYS A 98 -3.13 12.84 -4.64
CA CYS A 98 -2.20 12.24 -5.57
C CYS A 98 -2.28 12.96 -6.92
N SER A 99 -1.13 13.37 -7.45
CA SER A 99 -1.02 14.10 -8.72
C SER A 99 -1.23 13.21 -9.95
N SER A 100 -1.26 11.89 -9.77
CA SER A 100 -1.54 10.90 -10.82
C SER A 100 -3.02 10.53 -10.87
N CYS A 101 -3.64 10.16 -9.73
CA CYS A 101 -5.03 9.68 -9.70
C CYS A 101 -6.05 10.66 -9.10
N GLY A 102 -5.62 11.79 -8.53
CA GLY A 102 -6.46 12.83 -7.94
C GLY A 102 -7.05 12.52 -6.56
N LYS A 103 -6.88 11.30 -6.02
CA LYS A 103 -7.44 10.86 -4.74
C LYS A 103 -6.54 11.21 -3.54
N LYS A 104 -7.14 11.33 -2.35
CA LYS A 104 -6.44 11.59 -1.08
C LYS A 104 -5.56 10.40 -0.64
N GLY A 105 -4.67 10.64 0.32
CA GLY A 105 -3.78 9.62 0.90
C GLY A 105 -2.34 9.63 0.34
N ALA A 106 -1.95 10.73 -0.32
CA ALA A 106 -0.70 10.84 -1.05
C ALA A 106 0.50 11.11 -0.11
N GLY A 107 1.05 10.05 0.47
CA GLY A 107 2.16 10.13 1.42
C GLY A 107 3.51 10.56 0.81
N LEU A 108 3.77 10.23 -0.46
CA LEU A 108 5.04 10.48 -1.13
C LEU A 108 5.09 11.90 -1.72
N GLY A 109 6.10 12.69 -1.34
CA GLY A 109 6.41 13.98 -1.98
C GLY A 109 7.44 13.83 -3.11
N CYS A 110 7.42 14.73 -4.08
CA CYS A 110 8.53 14.86 -5.03
C CYS A 110 9.81 15.29 -4.30
N TYR A 111 10.95 14.74 -4.69
CA TYR A 111 12.24 15.14 -4.13
C TYR A 111 12.63 16.60 -4.42
N THR A 112 12.29 17.10 -5.62
CA THR A 112 12.60 18.47 -6.00
C THR A 112 11.88 19.44 -5.07
N VAL A 113 12.63 20.24 -4.29
CA VAL A 113 12.10 21.13 -3.24
C VAL A 113 11.03 22.11 -3.75
N SER A 114 11.17 22.61 -4.98
CA SER A 114 10.18 23.50 -5.59
C SER A 114 8.94 22.79 -6.12
N CYS A 115 8.98 21.45 -6.25
CA CYS A 115 7.88 20.66 -6.76
C CYS A 115 6.90 20.30 -5.63
N LYS A 116 5.69 20.83 -5.73
CA LYS A 116 4.61 20.58 -4.75
C LYS A 116 3.79 19.32 -5.04
N LYS A 117 4.22 18.49 -5.99
CA LYS A 117 3.50 17.29 -6.37
C LYS A 117 3.66 16.21 -5.29
N THR A 118 2.56 15.52 -5.04
CA THR A 118 2.48 14.41 -4.09
C THR A 118 1.80 13.23 -4.77
N TYR A 119 2.12 12.02 -4.34
CA TYR A 119 1.68 10.79 -4.98
C TYR A 119 1.37 9.70 -3.95
N HIS A 120 0.50 8.76 -4.31
CA HIS A 120 0.60 7.43 -3.73
C HIS A 120 1.88 6.78 -4.23
N VAL A 121 2.57 6.02 -3.38
CA VAL A 121 3.75 5.25 -3.78
C VAL A 121 3.49 4.35 -5.01
N PRO A 122 2.43 3.51 -5.04
CA PRO A 122 2.14 2.71 -6.24
C PRO A 122 1.81 3.58 -7.47
N CYS A 123 1.15 4.73 -7.30
CA CYS A 123 0.86 5.61 -8.44
C CYS A 123 2.11 6.29 -8.99
N ALA A 124 3.13 6.56 -8.16
CA ALA A 124 4.41 7.08 -8.62
C ALA A 124 5.26 6.01 -9.29
N TYR A 125 5.09 4.75 -8.87
CA TYR A 125 5.82 3.61 -9.42
C TYR A 125 5.52 3.44 -10.91
N ASP A 126 4.25 3.60 -11.28
CA ASP A 126 3.79 3.47 -12.66
C ASP A 126 4.07 4.70 -13.54
N ILE A 127 4.69 5.77 -13.01
CA ILE A 127 5.04 6.96 -13.81
C ILE A 127 6.32 6.67 -14.60
N PRO A 128 6.28 6.71 -15.95
CA PRO A 128 7.49 6.58 -16.76
C PRO A 128 8.52 7.65 -16.37
N GLY A 129 9.71 7.22 -15.97
CA GLY A 129 10.80 8.12 -15.61
C GLY A 129 10.83 8.61 -14.16
N CYS A 130 9.95 8.17 -13.23
CA CYS A 130 10.27 8.33 -11.80
C CYS A 130 11.52 7.51 -11.48
N ARG A 131 12.52 8.16 -10.88
CA ARG A 131 13.70 7.48 -10.33
C ARG A 131 13.53 7.38 -8.82
N TRP A 132 13.60 6.14 -8.32
CA TRP A 132 13.57 5.81 -6.90
C TRP A 132 15.00 5.68 -6.40
N ASP A 133 15.41 6.56 -5.49
CA ASP A 133 16.69 6.48 -4.80
C ASP A 133 16.47 5.78 -3.45
N VAL A 134 16.82 4.49 -3.40
CA VAL A 134 16.70 3.63 -2.22
C VAL A 134 17.64 4.06 -1.09
N SER A 135 18.80 4.65 -1.42
CA SER A 135 19.78 5.08 -0.42
C SER A 135 19.27 6.29 0.36
N ASN A 136 18.58 7.20 -0.32
CA ASN A 136 18.10 8.44 0.27
C ASN A 136 16.58 8.52 0.47
N HIS A 137 15.82 7.48 0.12
CA HIS A 137 14.36 7.43 0.18
C HIS A 137 13.67 8.57 -0.58
N PHE A 138 14.15 8.88 -1.79
CA PHE A 138 13.60 9.92 -2.67
C PHE A 138 12.99 9.37 -3.98
N CYS A 139 11.81 9.83 -4.41
CA CYS A 139 11.38 9.72 -5.82
C CYS A 139 11.57 11.09 -6.49
N THR A 140 12.35 11.12 -7.56
CA THR A 140 12.38 12.25 -8.49
C THR A 140 11.43 11.94 -9.64
N VAL A 141 10.31 12.66 -9.69
CA VAL A 141 9.46 12.68 -10.88
C VAL A 141 10.03 13.73 -11.82
N TRP A 142 10.78 13.30 -12.84
CA TRP A 142 11.18 14.18 -13.92
C TRP A 142 9.95 14.55 -14.74
N VAL A 143 9.31 15.68 -14.41
CA VAL A 143 8.45 16.37 -15.36
C VAL A 143 9.33 17.13 -16.33
N SER A 144 9.94 16.41 -17.28
CA SER A 144 10.56 17.08 -18.41
C SER A 144 9.44 17.58 -19.32
N ALA A 145 9.24 18.90 -19.29
CA ALA A 145 8.89 19.58 -20.52
C ALA A 145 9.98 19.24 -21.55
N VAL A 146 9.56 18.64 -22.66
CA VAL A 146 10.25 18.55 -23.97
C VAL A 146 11.37 17.48 -24.13
N ASN A 147 11.31 16.86 -25.32
CA ASN A 147 12.11 15.82 -25.97
C ASN A 147 13.64 15.79 -25.73
N ILE A 148 14.22 14.63 -26.12
CA ILE A 148 15.65 14.22 -26.15
C ILE A 148 16.01 13.56 -24.80
N ILE A 149 16.21 12.23 -24.65
CA ILE A 149 17.15 11.34 -25.33
C ILE A 149 16.52 9.92 -25.38
N TYR A 150 15.81 9.60 -26.46
CA TYR A 150 15.86 8.23 -26.98
C TYR A 150 17.23 8.11 -27.64
N THR A 151 18.19 7.42 -27.00
CA THR A 151 19.38 6.80 -27.61
C THR A 151 20.36 6.36 -26.51
N LEU A 152 20.25 5.10 -26.06
CA LEU A 152 21.21 4.03 -26.37
C LEU A 152 20.92 2.79 -25.50
N PRO A 153 21.29 1.59 -26.01
CA PRO A 153 20.57 0.35 -25.76
C PRO A 153 21.29 -0.54 -24.72
N ASN A 154 20.53 -1.07 -23.77
CA ASN A 154 20.57 -2.46 -23.28
C ASN A 154 19.88 -2.53 -21.91
N LEU A 155 18.64 -3.01 -21.94
CA LEU A 155 17.86 -3.37 -20.78
C LEU A 155 18.20 -4.80 -20.36
N THR A 156 19.31 -5.00 -19.63
CA THR A 156 19.59 -6.34 -19.07
C THR A 156 20.23 -6.36 -17.68
N ASN A 157 20.24 -5.26 -16.89
CA ASN A 157 20.83 -5.40 -15.55
C ASN A 157 20.29 -4.52 -14.43
N PHE A 158 18.97 -4.41 -14.29
CA PHE A 158 18.36 -3.82 -13.09
C PHE A 158 18.04 -4.85 -11.99
N TYR A 159 17.97 -6.15 -12.31
CA TYR A 159 17.57 -7.20 -11.36
C TYR A 159 18.71 -7.79 -10.50
N GLN A 160 19.97 -7.34 -10.65
CA GLN A 160 21.11 -8.01 -10.03
C GLN A 160 21.78 -7.26 -8.87
N LEU A 161 21.21 -6.14 -8.39
CA LEU A 161 21.80 -5.35 -7.29
C LEU A 161 20.95 -5.26 -6.01
N MET A 162 19.88 -6.06 -5.89
CA MET A 162 19.06 -6.13 -4.66
C MET A 162 19.25 -7.44 -3.86
N ASN A 163 20.35 -8.16 -4.08
CA ASN A 163 20.77 -9.26 -3.21
C ASN A 163 22.18 -8.98 -2.65
N PHE A 164 22.27 -8.13 -1.64
CA PHE A 164 23.22 -8.20 -0.53
C PHE A 164 22.65 -7.42 0.66
#